data_AF-A0A961PBG9-F1
#
_entry.id   AF-A0A961PBG9-F1
#
_cell.length_a   1.000
_cell.length_b   1.000
_cell.length_c   1.000
_cell.angle_alpha   90.00
_cell.angle_beta   90.00
_cell.angle_gamma   90.00
#
_symmetry.space_group_name_H-M   'P 1'
#
loop_
_entity.id
_entity.type
_entity.pdbx_description
1 polymer ?
#
loop_
_entity_poly.entity_id
_entity_poly.type
_entity_poly.pdbx_seq_one_letter_code
_entity_poly.pdbx_strand_id
1 'polypeptide(L)'
;SYAIGVARPLSIYVDTHGTGAVPEAAIQKAVGQNMDLTPHGIRTHLGLNRPIYQRTAAYGHFGRAPDEEGGFSWERTDLADKLKNAV
;
A
#
# COMPACT_ATOMS: atom_id res chain seq x y z
N SER A 1 9.18 -6.97 4.37
CA SER A 1 9.94 -7.82 3.42
C SER A 1 9.22 -9.14 3.19
N TYR A 2 9.63 -9.90 2.19
CA TYR A 2 9.09 -11.23 1.88
C TYR A 2 10.22 -12.24 1.69
N ALA A 3 9.94 -13.51 1.95
CA ALA A 3 10.78 -14.63 1.50
C ALA A 3 10.13 -15.29 0.29
N ILE A 4 10.95 -15.79 -0.64
CA ILE A 4 10.47 -16.58 -1.77
C ILE A 4 9.67 -17.78 -1.24
N GLY A 5 8.47 -17.99 -1.79
CA GLY A 5 7.55 -19.05 -1.36
C GLY A 5 6.71 -18.73 -0.12
N VAL A 6 6.87 -17.57 0.51
CA VAL A 6 6.09 -17.16 1.68
C VAL A 6 5.14 -16.02 1.30
N ALA A 7 3.83 -16.27 1.41
CA ALA A 7 2.81 -15.29 1.01
C ALA A 7 2.73 -14.08 1.95
N ARG A 8 2.80 -14.30 3.26
CA ARG A 8 2.73 -13.21 4.24
C ARG A 8 4.07 -12.47 4.34
N PRO A 9 4.08 -11.16 4.61
CA PRO A 9 5.33 -10.44 4.85
C PRO A 9 6.03 -10.99 6.10
N LEU A 10 7.36 -11.09 6.04
CA LEU A 10 8.19 -11.44 7.20
C LEU A 10 8.29 -10.27 8.19
N SER A 11 8.28 -9.05 7.66
CA SER A 11 8.34 -7.82 8.45
C SER A 11 7.62 -6.67 7.77
N ILE A 12 7.07 -5.78 8.59
CA ILE A 12 6.62 -4.45 8.21
C ILE A 12 7.42 -3.52 9.11
N TYR A 13 8.07 -2.52 8.52
CA TYR A 13 8.85 -1.52 9.25
C TYR A 13 8.34 -0.13 8.88
N VAL A 14 8.21 0.73 9.89
CA VAL A 14 7.72 2.10 9.74
C VAL A 14 8.72 3.01 10.45
N ASP A 15 9.14 4.07 9.77
CA ASP A 15 9.92 5.18 10.32
C ASP A 15 9.15 6.47 9.99
N THR A 16 8.78 7.23 11.02
CA THR A 16 8.05 8.49 10.89
C THR A 16 8.97 9.70 10.86
N HIS A 17 10.28 9.49 10.98
CA HIS A 17 11.31 10.52 11.06
C HIS A 17 10.98 11.60 12.11
N GLY A 18 10.37 11.20 13.23
CA GLY A 18 10.00 12.08 14.34
C GLY A 18 8.71 12.88 14.16
N THR A 19 7.93 12.64 13.09
CA THR A 19 6.68 13.36 12.81
C THR A 19 5.41 12.62 13.25
N GLY A 20 5.56 11.38 13.74
CA GLY A 20 4.43 10.54 14.13
C GLY A 20 3.66 11.08 15.34
N ALA A 21 2.33 11.04 15.27
CA ALA A 21 1.45 11.36 16.41
C ALA A 21 1.25 10.17 17.37
N VAL A 22 1.61 8.96 16.93
CA VAL A 22 1.50 7.69 17.67
C VAL A 22 2.79 6.89 17.49
N PRO A 23 3.09 5.91 18.35
CA PRO A 23 4.25 5.04 18.18
C PRO A 23 4.24 4.28 16.85
N GLU A 24 5.40 4.13 16.22
CA GLU A 24 5.56 3.42 14.93
C GLU A 24 5.04 1.98 14.97
N ALA A 25 5.15 1.32 16.12
CA ALA A 25 4.60 -0.02 16.33
C ALA A 25 3.06 -0.07 16.21
N ALA A 26 2.36 1.00 16.58
CA ALA A 26 0.91 1.10 16.38
C ALA A 26 0.57 1.24 14.89
N ILE A 27 1.32 2.07 14.17
CA ILE A 27 1.17 2.25 12.71
C ILE A 27 1.43 0.93 11.98
N GLN A 28 2.54 0.24 12.32
CA GLN A 28 2.90 -1.06 11.78
C GLN A 28 1.75 -2.07 11.93
N LYS A 29 1.14 -2.13 13.13
CA LYS A 29 0.01 -3.02 13.42
C LYS A 29 -1.23 -2.63 12.61
N ALA A 30 -1.56 -1.34 12.56
CA ALA A 30 -2.70 -0.84 11.80
C ALA A 30 -2.59 -1.15 10.30
N VAL A 31 -1.40 -1.03 9.70
CA VAL A 31 -1.16 -1.40 8.29
C VAL A 31 -1.50 -2.87 8.05
N GLY A 32 -0.99 -3.78 8.89
CA GLY A 32 -1.26 -5.21 8.76
C GLY A 32 -2.71 -5.63 9.05
N GLN A 33 -3.49 -4.79 9.75
CA GLN A 33 -4.91 -5.03 10.02
C GLN A 33 -5.82 -4.53 8.89
N ASN A 34 -5.41 -3.49 8.17
CA ASN A 34 -6.28 -2.79 7.21
C ASN A 34 -6.01 -3.16 5.75
N MET A 35 -4.89 -3.82 5.46
CA MET A 35 -4.56 -4.28 4.11
C MET A 35 -4.00 -5.71 4.15
N ASP A 36 -4.52 -6.57 3.28
CA ASP A 36 -3.89 -7.86 3.00
C ASP A 36 -2.64 -7.62 2.15
N LEU A 37 -1.48 -7.69 2.81
CA LEU A 37 -0.17 -7.51 2.20
C LEU A 37 0.38 -8.79 1.54
N THR A 38 -0.40 -9.86 1.41
CA THR A 38 0.03 -10.96 0.53
C THR A 38 0.10 -10.49 -0.93
N PRO A 39 0.90 -11.13 -1.81
CA PRO A 39 0.91 -10.80 -3.24
C PRO A 39 -0.48 -10.84 -3.89
N HIS A 40 -1.33 -11.78 -3.45
CA HIS A 40 -2.71 -11.86 -3.90
C HIS A 40 -3.57 -10.71 -3.37
N GLY A 41 -3.44 -10.36 -2.09
CA GLY A 41 -4.12 -9.25 -1.45
C GLY A 41 -3.80 -7.91 -2.13
N ILE A 42 -2.51 -7.61 -2.33
CA ILE A 42 -2.05 -6.41 -3.03
C ILE A 42 -2.64 -6.33 -4.45
N ARG A 43 -2.50 -7.42 -5.23
CA ARG A 43 -3.01 -7.48 -6.60
C ARG A 43 -4.51 -7.23 -6.68
N THR A 44 -5.27 -7.82 -5.77
CA THR A 44 -6.73 -7.75 -5.77
C THR A 44 -7.22 -6.40 -5.27
N HIS A 45 -6.67 -5.90 -4.16
CA HIS A 45 -7.02 -4.61 -3.59
C HIS A 45 -6.75 -3.45 -4.55
N LEU A 46 -5.62 -3.48 -5.25
CA LEU A 46 -5.23 -2.45 -6.21
C LEU A 46 -5.76 -2.72 -7.63
N GLY A 47 -6.43 -3.84 -7.89
CA GLY A 47 -6.98 -4.16 -9.21
C GLY A 47 -5.92 -4.29 -10.31
N LEU A 48 -4.76 -4.87 -9.99
CA LEU A 48 -3.57 -4.83 -10.86
C LEU A 48 -3.62 -5.78 -12.06
N ASN A 49 -4.60 -6.68 -12.16
CA ASN A 49 -4.70 -7.60 -13.31
C ASN A 49 -5.34 -6.92 -14.54
N ARG A 50 -4.75 -5.82 -15.01
CA ARG A 50 -5.26 -4.93 -16.07
C ARG A 50 -4.09 -4.33 -16.87
N PRO A 51 -4.28 -3.94 -18.14
CA PRO A 51 -3.21 -3.33 -18.96
C PRO A 51 -2.98 -1.84 -18.63
N ILE A 52 -2.60 -1.53 -17.39
CA ILE A 52 -2.47 -0.15 -16.87
C ILE A 52 -1.03 0.36 -16.77
N TYR A 53 -0.05 -0.42 -17.23
CA TYR A 53 1.37 -0.18 -16.92
C TYR A 53 2.10 0.72 -17.92
N GLN A 54 1.66 0.81 -19.18
CA GLN A 54 2.37 1.60 -20.21
C GLN A 54 2.51 3.08 -19.81
N ARG A 55 1.46 3.65 -19.20
CA ARG A 55 1.44 5.04 -18.73
C ARG A 55 2.43 5.32 -17.59
N THR A 56 2.92 4.30 -16.89
CA THR A 56 3.87 4.45 -15.78
C THR A 56 5.33 4.38 -16.25
N ALA A 57 5.59 4.00 -17.50
CA ALA A 57 6.94 3.79 -18.03
C ALA A 57 7.75 5.08 -18.25
N ALA A 58 7.09 6.25 -18.14
CA ALA A 58 7.71 7.56 -18.21
C ALA A 58 7.09 8.49 -17.16
N TYR A 59 7.85 9.51 -16.75
CA TYR A 59 7.42 10.55 -15.81
C TYR A 59 7.06 10.04 -14.40
N GLY A 60 7.56 8.86 -14.03
CA GLY A 60 7.42 8.29 -12.69
C GLY A 60 6.12 7.50 -12.47
N HIS A 61 6.20 6.58 -11.51
CA HIS A 61 5.09 5.73 -11.09
C HIS A 61 4.20 6.36 -10.01
N PHE A 62 4.72 7.37 -9.29
CA PHE A 62 4.09 7.94 -8.10
C PHE A 62 3.80 9.44 -8.26
N GLY A 63 2.86 9.95 -7.47
CA GLY A 63 2.49 11.37 -7.43
C GLY A 63 1.56 11.82 -8.57
N ARG A 64 0.88 10.88 -9.22
CA ARG A 64 -0.03 11.12 -10.34
C ARG A 64 -1.43 10.67 -9.95
N ALA A 65 -2.46 11.41 -10.34
CA ALA A 65 -3.82 11.09 -9.93
C ALA A 65 -4.25 9.69 -10.43
N PRO A 66 -4.96 8.90 -9.58
CA PRO A 66 -5.60 7.66 -10.01
C PRO A 66 -6.61 7.96 -11.11
N ASP A 67 -6.70 7.07 -12.11
CA ASP A 67 -7.64 7.22 -13.21
C ASP A 67 -8.77 6.18 -13.17
N GLU A 68 -9.84 6.46 -13.93
CA GLU A 68 -11.04 5.62 -13.98
C GLU A 68 -10.79 4.24 -14.59
N GLU A 69 -9.72 4.08 -15.38
CA GLU A 69 -9.33 2.81 -15.99
C GLU A 69 -8.52 1.92 -15.02
N GLY A 70 -8.24 2.42 -13.82
CA GLY A 70 -7.52 1.72 -12.75
C GLY A 70 -6.02 2.00 -12.74
N GLY A 71 -5.52 2.90 -13.57
CA GLY A 71 -4.14 3.37 -13.51
C GLY A 71 -3.88 4.14 -12.22
N PHE A 72 -2.65 3.99 -11.71
CA PHE A 72 -2.20 4.60 -10.45
C PHE A 72 -3.13 4.31 -9.26
N SER A 73 -3.75 3.12 -9.22
CA SER A 73 -4.65 2.73 -8.14
C SER A 73 -4.01 2.80 -6.74
N TRP A 74 -2.68 2.72 -6.65
CA TRP A 74 -1.89 2.90 -5.42
C TRP A 74 -1.81 4.36 -4.93
N GLU A 75 -2.25 5.33 -5.72
CA GLU A 75 -2.31 6.75 -5.35
C GLU A 75 -3.64 7.11 -4.67
N ARG A 76 -4.59 6.16 -4.58
CA ARG A 76 -5.80 6.36 -3.79
C ARG A 76 -5.46 6.39 -2.30
N THR A 77 -6.13 7.27 -1.56
CA THR A 77 -6.01 7.42 -0.10
C THR A 77 -7.20 6.82 0.65
N ASP A 78 -7.85 5.82 0.04
CA ASP A 78 -9.05 5.14 0.55
C ASP A 78 -8.84 4.33 1.85
N LEU A 79 -7.59 4.13 2.26
CA LEU A 79 -7.22 3.53 3.54
C LEU A 79 -6.97 4.56 4.66
N ALA A 80 -6.93 5.86 4.38
CA ALA A 80 -6.54 6.88 5.36
C ALA A 80 -7.43 6.85 6.62
N ASP A 81 -8.75 6.86 6.46
CA ASP A 81 -9.68 6.83 7.59
C ASP A 81 -9.61 5.52 8.37
N LYS A 82 -9.42 4.39 7.67
CA LYS A 82 -9.28 3.08 8.30
C LYS A 82 -8.02 3.00 9.15
N LEU A 83 -6.91 3.52 8.65
CA LEU A 83 -5.64 3.59 9.39
C LEU A 83 -5.77 4.51 10.60
N LYS A 84 -6.40 5.68 10.44
CA LYS A 84 -6.64 6.63 11.54
C LYS A 84 -7.47 6.02 12.67
N ASN A 85 -8.48 5.22 12.35
CA ASN A 85 -9.33 4.56 13.35
C ASN A 85 -8.67 3.34 14.02
N ALA A 86 -7.55 2.85 13.48
CA ALA A 86 -6.87 1.65 13.96
C ALA A 86 -5.63 1.93 14.81
N VAL A 87 -5.29 3.20 15.03
CA VAL A 87 -4.16 3.65 15.86
C VAL A 87 -4.60 4.41 17.10
#